data_AF-A0A7S3E341-F1
#
_entry.id   AF-A0A7S3E341-F1
#
_cell.length_a   1.000
_cell.length_b   1.000
_cell.length_c   1.000
_cell.angle_alpha   90.00
_cell.angle_beta   90.00
_cell.angle_gamma   90.00
#
_symmetry.space_group_name_H-M   'P 1'
#
loop_
_entity.id
_entity.type
_entity.pdbx_description
1 polymer ?
#
loop_
_entity_poly.entity_id
_entity_poly.type
_entity_poly.pdbx_seq_one_letter_code
_entity_poly.pdbx_strand_id
1 'polypeptide(L)'
;MRSLQALLCKRMNLEDLVCASLGVSTKGLEQDREFASCLADCTGILEMHNNAACRNKCQQHRKCKKVLRELNLKLLQREGSLSSAMASKLNLNAPSAGGGAGALLVKWIELLGHSIALKQLLVGFDLELYETSDFLMIYWYCERLLSGYIDKFQEARDLAQQGVKGSPSKGKKKGSKGKKEGGFLDENGVMGRLFVLESTRLVLSGIVRMLAALKKQGIIQPASSIFNTEEHRYVQRFSHFLDLHTPLPLGYGEYVYATTVDEMSVTELCESAKKSFENSLRVTSHLKATLPAESKKNEKELHDLERISKRNMVGLALVVMGRFNLEHLTRILV
;
A
#
# COMPACT_ATOMS: atom_id res chain seq x y z
N MET A 1 -5.51 7.36 -7.77
CA MET A 1 -6.01 8.76 -7.93
C MET A 1 -5.93 9.29 -9.36
N ARG A 2 -4.82 9.14 -10.13
CA ARG A 2 -4.80 9.54 -11.55
C ARG A 2 -5.76 8.73 -12.44
N SER A 3 -6.02 7.49 -12.05
CA SER A 3 -7.03 6.59 -12.61
C SER A 3 -8.47 7.11 -12.53
N LEU A 4 -8.81 7.91 -11.51
CA LEU A 4 -10.14 8.52 -11.35
C LEU A 4 -10.42 9.64 -12.36
N GLN A 5 -9.39 10.37 -12.78
CA GLN A 5 -9.52 11.45 -13.77
C GLN A 5 -9.79 10.91 -15.18
N ALA A 6 -9.28 9.71 -15.51
CA ALA A 6 -9.54 9.07 -16.80
C ALA A 6 -10.99 8.56 -16.92
N LEU A 7 -11.55 8.05 -15.81
CA LEU A 7 -12.94 7.60 -15.69
C LEU A 7 -13.96 8.74 -15.83
N LEU A 8 -13.67 9.88 -15.21
CA LEU A 8 -14.53 11.07 -15.32
C LEU A 8 -14.53 11.69 -16.73
N CYS A 9 -13.51 11.42 -17.54
CA CYS A 9 -13.38 11.94 -18.91
C CYS A 9 -14.00 11.03 -19.99
N LYS A 10 -14.78 9.99 -19.63
CA LYS A 10 -15.39 9.01 -20.58
C LYS A 10 -14.39 8.32 -21.53
N ARG A 11 -13.09 8.27 -21.21
CA ARG A 11 -12.07 7.68 -22.10
C ARG A 11 -11.74 6.22 -21.79
N MET A 12 -12.13 5.72 -20.62
CA MET A 12 -11.88 4.34 -20.16
C MET A 12 -13.03 3.90 -19.25
N ASN A 13 -13.51 2.66 -19.42
CA ASN A 13 -14.46 2.06 -18.47
C ASN A 13 -13.69 1.52 -17.23
N LEU A 14 -14.41 1.05 -16.20
CA LEU A 14 -13.78 0.55 -14.96
C LEU A 14 -12.95 -0.72 -15.20
N GLU A 15 -13.36 -1.56 -16.14
CA GLU A 15 -12.67 -2.79 -16.52
C GLU A 15 -11.32 -2.46 -17.17
N ASP A 16 -11.32 -1.56 -18.15
CA ASP A 16 -10.13 -1.01 -18.80
C ASP A 16 -9.18 -0.39 -17.78
N LEU A 17 -9.71 0.24 -16.73
CA LEU A 17 -8.89 0.82 -15.68
C LEU A 17 -8.20 -0.24 -14.82
N VAL A 18 -8.94 -1.28 -14.39
CA VAL A 18 -8.38 -2.39 -13.61
C VAL A 18 -7.31 -3.10 -14.45
N CYS A 19 -7.63 -3.42 -15.70
CA CYS A 19 -6.73 -4.08 -16.63
C CYS A 19 -5.50 -3.22 -16.96
N ALA A 20 -5.67 -1.93 -17.26
CA ALA A 20 -4.56 -1.01 -17.49
C ALA A 20 -3.68 -0.82 -16.25
N SER A 21 -4.26 -0.83 -15.05
CA SER A 21 -3.49 -0.72 -13.80
C SER A 21 -2.61 -1.94 -13.51
N LEU A 22 -2.88 -3.06 -14.16
CA LEU A 22 -2.12 -4.31 -14.10
C LEU A 22 -1.26 -4.56 -15.35
N GLY A 23 -1.35 -3.69 -16.37
CA GLY A 23 -0.73 -3.93 -17.68
C GLY A 23 -1.31 -5.12 -18.42
N VAL A 24 -2.51 -5.60 -18.06
CA VAL A 24 -3.14 -6.76 -18.69
C VAL A 24 -4.02 -6.32 -19.86
N SER A 25 -3.79 -6.88 -21.04
CA SER A 25 -4.70 -6.73 -22.19
C SER A 25 -5.87 -7.72 -22.05
N THR A 26 -7.11 -7.22 -22.11
CA THR A 26 -8.35 -8.03 -22.03
C THR A 26 -8.60 -8.85 -23.29
N LYS A 27 -7.95 -8.51 -24.41
CA LYS A 27 -8.16 -9.16 -25.71
C LYS A 27 -7.87 -10.66 -25.63
N GLY A 28 -8.91 -11.48 -25.69
CA GLY A 28 -8.85 -12.95 -25.71
C GLY A 28 -9.11 -13.65 -24.36
N LEU A 29 -9.22 -12.90 -23.26
CA LEU A 29 -9.56 -13.43 -21.93
C LEU A 29 -11.05 -13.28 -21.58
N GLU A 30 -11.81 -12.58 -22.42
CA GLU A 30 -13.25 -12.34 -22.29
C GLU A 30 -14.09 -13.63 -22.28
N GLN A 31 -13.56 -14.73 -22.82
CA GLN A 31 -14.24 -16.04 -22.84
C GLN A 31 -14.04 -16.85 -21.55
N ASP A 32 -13.12 -16.45 -20.67
CA ASP A 32 -12.88 -17.12 -19.39
C ASP A 32 -13.90 -16.63 -18.34
N ARG A 33 -14.79 -17.55 -17.95
CA ARG A 33 -15.85 -17.29 -16.97
C ARG A 33 -15.31 -16.93 -15.58
N GLU A 34 -14.17 -17.47 -15.17
CA GLU A 34 -13.55 -17.16 -13.88
C GLU A 34 -12.92 -15.76 -13.90
N PHE A 35 -12.28 -15.40 -15.01
CA PHE A 35 -11.75 -14.06 -15.24
C PHE A 35 -12.86 -12.99 -15.26
N ALA A 36 -13.94 -13.21 -16.02
CA ALA A 36 -15.07 -12.28 -16.10
C ALA A 36 -15.73 -12.07 -14.73
N SER A 37 -15.91 -13.15 -13.96
CA SER A 37 -16.39 -13.07 -12.58
C SER A 37 -15.43 -12.26 -11.70
N CYS A 38 -14.11 -12.45 -11.83
CA CYS A 38 -13.10 -11.69 -11.08
C CYS A 38 -13.10 -10.21 -11.39
N LEU A 39 -13.23 -9.90 -12.67
CA LEU A 39 -13.28 -8.53 -13.14
C LEU A 39 -14.55 -7.82 -12.64
N ALA A 40 -15.69 -8.51 -12.60
CA ALA A 40 -16.93 -8.00 -12.03
C ALA A 40 -16.80 -7.70 -10.52
N ASP A 41 -16.15 -8.57 -9.75
CA ASP A 41 -15.86 -8.30 -8.34
C ASP A 41 -14.91 -7.10 -8.19
N CYS A 42 -13.81 -7.04 -8.96
CA CYS A 42 -12.87 -5.92 -8.94
C CYS A 42 -13.54 -4.58 -9.23
N THR A 43 -14.39 -4.53 -10.26
CA THR A 43 -15.10 -3.32 -10.67
C THR A 43 -16.13 -2.90 -9.62
N GLY A 44 -16.90 -3.83 -9.06
CA GLY A 44 -17.84 -3.52 -7.98
C GLY A 44 -17.15 -2.95 -6.74
N ILE A 45 -16.02 -3.52 -6.31
CA ILE A 45 -15.22 -2.99 -5.21
C ILE A 45 -14.66 -1.59 -5.55
N LEU A 46 -14.18 -1.40 -6.78
CA LEU A 46 -13.64 -0.12 -7.24
C LEU A 46 -14.72 0.97 -7.25
N GLU A 47 -15.94 0.67 -7.67
CA GLU A 47 -17.07 1.60 -7.59
C GLU A 47 -17.38 2.00 -6.15
N MET A 48 -17.44 1.02 -5.24
CA MET A 48 -17.66 1.29 -3.82
C MET A 48 -16.55 2.18 -3.25
N HIS A 49 -15.29 1.91 -3.59
CA HIS A 49 -14.16 2.72 -3.18
C HIS A 49 -14.23 4.15 -3.72
N ASN A 50 -14.51 4.31 -5.01
CA ASN A 50 -14.62 5.62 -5.65
C ASN A 50 -15.77 6.44 -5.05
N ASN A 51 -16.92 5.81 -4.84
CA ASN A 51 -18.07 6.40 -4.17
C ASN A 51 -17.78 6.81 -2.72
N ALA A 52 -16.89 6.09 -2.03
CA ALA A 52 -16.40 6.47 -0.71
C ALA A 52 -15.45 7.67 -0.79
N ALA A 53 -14.50 7.65 -1.74
CA ALA A 53 -13.47 8.67 -1.91
C ALA A 53 -14.02 10.06 -2.25
N CYS A 54 -15.18 10.14 -2.92
CA CYS A 54 -15.86 11.40 -3.24
C CYS A 54 -16.68 12.00 -2.09
N ARG A 55 -16.68 11.40 -0.90
CA ARG A 55 -17.40 11.93 0.28
C ARG A 55 -16.54 12.84 1.14
N ASN A 56 -17.13 13.50 2.12
CA ASN A 56 -16.37 14.21 3.16
C ASN A 56 -15.49 13.24 3.98
N LYS A 57 -14.47 13.77 4.67
CA LYS A 57 -13.47 12.96 5.40
C LYS A 57 -14.09 12.00 6.42
N CYS A 58 -15.09 12.44 7.18
CA CYS A 58 -15.81 11.60 8.15
C CYS A 58 -16.46 10.38 7.46
N GLN A 59 -17.11 10.62 6.32
CA GLN A 59 -17.72 9.55 5.52
C GLN A 59 -16.67 8.68 4.82
N GLN A 60 -15.56 9.25 4.34
CA GLN A 60 -14.45 8.47 3.79
C GLN A 60 -13.94 7.47 4.83
N HIS A 61 -13.64 7.94 6.04
CA HIS A 61 -13.16 7.10 7.15
C HIS A 61 -14.11 5.95 7.46
N ARG A 62 -15.42 6.20 7.57
CA ARG A 62 -16.43 5.17 7.85
C ARG A 62 -16.63 4.21 6.67
N LYS A 63 -16.73 4.73 5.44
CA LYS A 63 -17.03 3.92 4.25
C LYS A 63 -15.85 3.04 3.85
N CYS A 64 -14.60 3.49 4.00
CA CYS A 64 -13.44 2.65 3.72
C CYS A 64 -13.45 1.35 4.53
N LYS A 65 -13.88 1.38 5.80
CA LYS A 65 -14.07 0.16 6.62
C LYS A 65 -15.07 -0.81 5.99
N LYS A 66 -16.19 -0.29 5.45
CA LYS A 66 -17.19 -1.11 4.75
C LYS A 66 -16.62 -1.72 3.46
N VAL A 67 -15.89 -0.93 2.68
CA VAL A 67 -15.26 -1.41 1.44
C VAL A 67 -14.25 -2.51 1.73
N LEU A 68 -13.44 -2.38 2.79
CA LEU A 68 -12.48 -3.41 3.20
C LEU A 68 -13.15 -4.73 3.57
N ARG A 69 -14.27 -4.69 4.30
CA ARG A 69 -15.03 -5.90 4.65
C ARG A 69 -15.60 -6.59 3.43
N GLU A 70 -16.22 -5.84 2.51
CA GLU A 70 -16.75 -6.39 1.26
C GLU A 70 -15.63 -7.01 0.41
N LEU A 71 -14.50 -6.30 0.29
CA LEU A 71 -13.32 -6.79 -0.42
C LEU A 71 -12.84 -8.14 0.12
N ASN A 72 -12.75 -8.27 1.45
CA ASN A 72 -12.31 -9.50 2.10
C ASN A 72 -13.31 -10.64 1.94
N LEU A 73 -14.61 -10.35 1.99
CA LEU A 73 -15.65 -11.34 1.71
C LEU A 73 -15.49 -11.92 0.29
N LYS A 74 -15.21 -11.06 -0.71
CA LYS A 74 -14.96 -11.49 -2.08
C LYS A 74 -13.70 -12.34 -2.24
N LEU A 75 -12.62 -12.00 -1.53
CA LEU A 75 -11.39 -12.81 -1.52
C LEU A 75 -11.65 -14.20 -0.94
N LEU A 76 -12.32 -14.29 0.22
CA LEU A 76 -12.64 -15.57 0.88
C LEU A 76 -13.56 -16.45 0.02
N GLN A 77 -14.57 -15.86 -0.63
CA GLN A 77 -15.44 -16.59 -1.56
C GLN A 77 -14.64 -17.24 -2.71
N ARG A 78 -13.58 -16.59 -3.17
CA ARG A 78 -12.71 -17.10 -4.25
C ARG A 78 -11.78 -18.20 -3.76
N GLU A 79 -11.20 -18.06 -2.58
CA GLU A 79 -10.37 -19.10 -1.97
C GLU A 79 -11.18 -20.38 -1.70
N GLY A 80 -12.39 -20.24 -1.17
CA GLY A 80 -13.31 -21.38 -0.98
C GLY A 80 -13.72 -22.04 -2.29
N SER A 81 -13.95 -21.26 -3.34
CA SER A 81 -14.26 -21.79 -4.68
C SER A 81 -13.05 -22.52 -5.30
N LEU A 82 -11.84 -22.02 -5.09
CA LEU A 82 -10.60 -22.67 -5.56
C LEU A 82 -10.33 -23.98 -4.82
N SER A 83 -10.53 -24.01 -3.50
CA SER A 83 -10.41 -25.24 -2.69
C SER A 83 -11.42 -26.30 -3.11
N SER A 84 -12.67 -25.90 -3.35
CA SER A 84 -13.72 -26.79 -3.86
C SER A 84 -13.44 -27.28 -5.29
N ALA A 85 -12.95 -26.40 -6.17
CA ALA A 85 -12.56 -26.76 -7.53
C ALA A 85 -11.34 -27.69 -7.57
N MET A 86 -10.34 -27.50 -6.70
CA MET A 86 -9.20 -28.41 -6.57
C MET A 86 -9.63 -29.78 -6.05
N ALA A 87 -10.54 -29.83 -5.07
CA ALA A 87 -11.14 -31.09 -4.60
C ALA A 87 -11.89 -31.82 -5.74
N SER A 88 -12.54 -31.11 -6.65
CA SER A 88 -13.17 -31.71 -7.85
C SER A 88 -12.17 -32.11 -8.95
N LYS A 89 -11.06 -31.38 -9.12
CA LYS A 89 -10.03 -31.62 -10.15
C LYS A 89 -9.05 -32.74 -9.80
N LEU A 90 -8.93 -33.12 -8.53
CA LEU A 90 -8.24 -34.34 -8.10
C LEU A 90 -8.88 -35.62 -8.67
N ASN A 91 -10.02 -35.50 -9.36
CA ASN A 91 -10.75 -36.61 -9.93
C ASN A 91 -10.75 -36.67 -11.47
N LEU A 92 -9.86 -35.98 -12.21
CA LEU A 92 -9.48 -36.30 -13.61
C LEU A 92 -8.40 -35.33 -14.14
N ASN A 93 -7.48 -35.87 -14.96
CA ASN A 93 -6.43 -35.14 -15.68
C ASN A 93 -7.00 -34.00 -16.56
N ALA A 94 -6.94 -32.77 -16.06
CA ALA A 94 -7.14 -31.56 -16.86
C ALA A 94 -5.85 -30.73 -16.84
N PRO A 95 -5.39 -30.19 -17.99
CA PRO A 95 -4.28 -29.27 -18.01
C PRO A 95 -4.65 -28.01 -17.21
N SER A 96 -3.75 -27.57 -16.34
CA SER A 96 -3.93 -26.41 -15.45
C SER A 96 -4.00 -25.10 -16.24
N ALA A 97 -5.14 -24.83 -16.87
CA ALA A 97 -5.45 -23.61 -17.60
C ALA A 97 -5.96 -22.48 -16.66
N GLY A 98 -5.27 -22.23 -15.53
CA GLY A 98 -5.74 -21.29 -14.50
C GLY A 98 -4.70 -20.27 -14.02
N GLY A 99 -3.63 -20.02 -14.78
CA GLY A 99 -2.39 -19.52 -14.19
C GLY A 99 -2.08 -18.02 -14.23
N GLY A 100 -2.79 -17.19 -14.99
CA GLY A 100 -2.31 -15.82 -15.28
C GLY A 100 -3.23 -14.70 -14.79
N ALA A 101 -4.30 -14.45 -15.54
CA ALA A 101 -5.07 -13.21 -15.42
C ALA A 101 -5.96 -13.16 -14.17
N GLY A 102 -6.59 -14.29 -13.79
CA GLY A 102 -7.37 -14.38 -12.54
C GLY A 102 -6.52 -14.15 -11.29
N ALA A 103 -5.32 -14.75 -11.24
CA ALA A 103 -4.37 -14.55 -10.15
C ALA A 103 -3.90 -13.08 -10.06
N LEU A 104 -3.65 -12.42 -11.20
CA LEU A 104 -3.32 -10.99 -11.24
C LEU A 104 -4.44 -10.10 -10.70
N LEU A 105 -5.69 -10.40 -11.03
CA LEU A 105 -6.85 -9.67 -10.49
C LEU A 105 -7.01 -9.88 -8.98
N VAL A 106 -6.76 -11.09 -8.47
CA VAL A 106 -6.72 -11.34 -7.01
C VAL A 106 -5.62 -10.49 -6.35
N LYS A 107 -4.41 -10.46 -6.91
CA LYS A 107 -3.32 -9.59 -6.41
C LYS A 107 -3.67 -8.11 -6.45
N TRP A 108 -4.40 -7.68 -7.47
CA TRP A 108 -4.91 -6.32 -7.53
C TRP A 108 -5.88 -5.99 -6.41
N ILE A 109 -6.80 -6.90 -6.09
CA ILE A 109 -7.73 -6.75 -4.97
C ILE A 109 -6.94 -6.66 -3.65
N GLU A 110 -5.94 -7.52 -3.45
CA GLU A 110 -5.06 -7.48 -2.27
C GLU A 110 -4.35 -6.13 -2.14
N LEU A 111 -3.80 -5.60 -3.24
CA LEU A 111 -3.17 -4.28 -3.31
C LEU A 111 -4.15 -3.16 -2.95
N LEU A 112 -5.37 -3.23 -3.48
CA LEU A 112 -6.42 -2.27 -3.18
C LEU A 112 -6.79 -2.33 -1.69
N GLY A 113 -6.85 -3.52 -1.09
CA GLY A 113 -7.07 -3.71 0.35
C GLY A 113 -6.06 -2.93 1.20
N HIS A 114 -4.76 -3.11 0.94
CA HIS A 114 -3.70 -2.37 1.64
C HIS A 114 -3.82 -0.85 1.43
N SER A 115 -4.11 -0.40 0.20
CA SER A 115 -4.28 1.03 -0.10
C SER A 115 -5.46 1.66 0.63
N ILE A 116 -6.60 0.96 0.70
CA ILE A 116 -7.80 1.44 1.40
C ILE A 116 -7.57 1.47 2.91
N ALA A 117 -6.92 0.44 3.47
CA ALA A 117 -6.55 0.39 4.89
C ALA A 117 -5.65 1.56 5.27
N LEU A 118 -4.57 1.79 4.50
CA LEU A 118 -3.66 2.90 4.72
C LEU A 118 -4.38 4.25 4.62
N LYS A 119 -5.19 4.47 3.59
CA LYS A 119 -5.97 5.70 3.43
C LYS A 119 -6.94 5.92 4.59
N GLN A 120 -7.60 4.87 5.07
CA GLN A 120 -8.53 5.00 6.19
C GLN A 120 -7.81 5.43 7.47
N LEU A 121 -6.63 4.87 7.75
CA LEU A 121 -5.83 5.30 8.90
C LEU A 121 -5.39 6.76 8.75
N LEU A 122 -4.87 7.15 7.58
CA LEU A 122 -4.37 8.51 7.34
C LEU A 122 -5.48 9.58 7.43
N VAL A 123 -6.68 9.29 6.94
CA VAL A 123 -7.85 10.19 7.11
C VAL A 123 -8.22 10.36 8.59
N GLY A 124 -7.86 9.43 9.47
CA GLY A 124 -8.05 9.59 10.91
C GLY A 124 -7.23 10.72 11.51
N PHE A 125 -6.04 11.05 10.96
CA PHE A 125 -5.26 12.22 11.39
C PHE A 125 -5.97 13.52 11.02
N ASP A 126 -6.50 13.60 9.79
CA ASP A 126 -7.26 14.76 9.31
C ASP A 126 -8.53 15.05 10.14
N LEU A 127 -9.04 14.02 10.80
CA LEU A 127 -10.23 14.05 11.64
C LEU A 127 -9.88 14.13 13.13
N GLU A 128 -8.58 14.26 13.47
CA GLU A 128 -8.08 14.33 14.84
C GLU A 128 -8.58 13.17 15.72
N LEU A 129 -8.68 11.96 15.14
CA LEU A 129 -9.21 10.79 15.85
C LEU A 129 -8.19 10.15 16.80
N TYR A 130 -6.91 10.53 16.68
CA TYR A 130 -5.80 9.93 17.40
C TYR A 130 -5.20 10.93 18.37
N GLU A 131 -4.94 10.46 19.58
CA GLU A 131 -4.13 11.21 20.54
C GLU A 131 -2.64 11.06 20.20
N THR A 132 -1.81 11.96 20.69
CA THR A 132 -0.36 11.90 20.44
C THR A 132 0.28 10.61 20.99
N SER A 133 -0.27 10.07 22.07
CA SER A 133 0.10 8.78 22.66
C SER A 133 -0.16 7.59 21.71
N ASP A 134 -1.08 7.73 20.75
CA ASP A 134 -1.42 6.70 19.77
C ASP A 134 -0.59 6.83 18.48
N PHE A 135 0.14 7.93 18.26
CA PHE A 135 0.82 8.17 16.98
C PHE A 135 1.80 7.05 16.62
N LEU A 136 2.55 6.52 17.60
CA LEU A 136 3.51 5.45 17.36
C LEU A 136 2.82 4.19 16.79
N MET A 137 1.73 3.73 17.40
CA MET A 137 1.00 2.55 16.91
C MET A 137 0.36 2.79 15.54
N ILE A 138 -0.21 3.98 15.30
CA ILE A 138 -0.84 4.30 14.01
C ILE A 138 0.22 4.34 12.89
N TYR A 139 1.33 5.06 13.09
CA TYR A 139 2.38 5.16 12.07
C TYR A 139 3.11 3.83 11.86
N TRP A 140 3.31 3.03 12.91
CA TRP A 140 3.85 1.68 12.79
C TRP A 140 2.95 0.81 11.91
N TYR A 141 1.64 0.84 12.16
CA TYR A 141 0.67 0.07 11.37
C TYR A 141 0.65 0.55 9.91
N CYS A 142 0.67 1.87 9.67
CA CYS A 142 0.77 2.44 8.33
C CYS A 142 2.03 1.98 7.58
N GLU A 143 3.19 1.93 8.24
CA GLU A 143 4.43 1.46 7.62
C GLU A 143 4.37 -0.02 7.27
N ARG A 144 3.78 -0.85 8.14
CA ARG A 144 3.56 -2.28 7.86
C ARG A 144 2.59 -2.52 6.71
N LEU A 145 1.49 -1.76 6.65
CA LEU A 145 0.56 -1.79 5.51
C LEU A 145 1.24 -1.42 4.20
N LEU A 146 2.12 -0.42 4.20
CA LEU A 146 2.84 -0.01 3.00
C LEU A 146 3.90 -1.05 2.61
N SER A 147 4.58 -1.67 3.57
CA SER A 147 5.48 -2.80 3.32
C SER A 147 4.74 -3.94 2.62
N GLY A 148 3.61 -4.38 3.19
CA GLY A 148 2.78 -5.43 2.58
C GLY A 148 2.25 -5.04 1.19
N TYR A 149 1.90 -3.76 0.98
CA TYR A 149 1.54 -3.26 -0.35
C TYR A 149 2.70 -3.44 -1.35
N ILE A 150 3.93 -3.09 -0.97
CA ILE A 150 5.11 -3.22 -1.83
C ILE A 150 5.37 -4.69 -2.18
N ASP A 151 5.27 -5.59 -1.21
CA ASP A 151 5.45 -7.02 -1.43
C ASP A 151 4.42 -7.56 -2.43
N LYS A 152 3.12 -7.23 -2.24
CA LYS A 152 2.07 -7.61 -3.20
C LYS A 152 2.25 -6.97 -4.57
N PHE A 153 2.82 -5.78 -4.64
CA PHE A 153 3.07 -5.09 -5.91
C PHE A 153 4.18 -5.79 -6.69
N GLN A 154 5.22 -6.26 -6.01
CA GLN A 154 6.29 -7.07 -6.59
C GLN A 154 5.78 -8.45 -7.02
N GLU A 155 4.99 -9.14 -6.19
CA GLU A 155 4.34 -10.41 -6.54
C GLU A 155 3.49 -10.26 -7.83
N ALA A 156 2.66 -9.21 -7.90
CA ALA A 156 1.84 -8.93 -9.08
C ALA A 156 2.69 -8.67 -10.33
N ARG A 157 3.79 -7.92 -10.20
CA ARG A 157 4.74 -7.68 -11.30
C ARG A 157 5.35 -8.98 -11.79
N ASP A 158 5.83 -9.82 -10.87
CA ASP A 158 6.53 -11.06 -11.22
C ASP A 158 5.57 -12.06 -11.89
N LEU A 159 4.32 -12.15 -11.42
CA LEU A 159 3.26 -12.91 -12.09
C LEU A 159 2.97 -12.38 -13.49
N ALA A 160 2.90 -11.06 -13.66
CA ALA A 160 2.64 -10.45 -14.96
C ALA A 160 3.81 -10.70 -15.93
N GLN A 161 5.06 -10.69 -15.47
CA GLN A 161 6.24 -11.05 -16.27
C GLN A 161 6.28 -12.53 -16.65
N GLN A 162 5.85 -13.44 -15.78
CA GLN A 162 5.77 -14.87 -16.07
C GLN A 162 4.70 -15.19 -17.13
N GLY A 163 3.54 -14.52 -17.07
CA GLY A 163 2.48 -14.63 -18.08
C GLY A 163 2.94 -14.26 -19.50
N VAL A 164 3.89 -13.35 -19.63
CA VAL A 164 4.47 -12.94 -20.93
C VAL A 164 5.38 -14.01 -21.54
N LYS A 165 6.10 -14.78 -20.71
CA LYS A 165 7.02 -15.84 -21.17
C LYS A 165 6.31 -17.15 -21.54
N GLY A 166 5.08 -17.34 -21.08
CA GLY A 166 4.31 -18.58 -21.24
C GLY A 166 3.50 -18.72 -22.51
N SER A 167 3.52 -17.75 -23.45
CA SER A 167 2.84 -17.92 -24.75
C SER A 167 3.76 -18.69 -25.72
N PRO A 168 3.46 -19.96 -26.09
CA PRO A 168 4.22 -20.62 -27.13
C PRO A 168 3.71 -20.08 -28.46
N SER A 169 4.46 -19.17 -29.08
CA SER A 169 4.24 -18.80 -30.47
C SER A 169 4.56 -20.01 -31.37
N LYS A 170 3.59 -20.90 -31.56
CA LYS A 170 3.59 -21.83 -32.69
C LYS A 170 3.27 -21.02 -33.95
N GLY A 171 4.29 -20.65 -34.71
CA GLY A 171 4.10 -20.05 -36.04
C GLY A 171 5.34 -19.38 -36.63
N LYS A 172 6.15 -20.15 -37.35
CA LYS A 172 7.14 -19.64 -38.31
C LYS A 172 6.48 -18.66 -39.30
N LYS A 173 7.02 -17.44 -39.44
CA LYS A 173 7.32 -16.84 -40.76
C LYS A 173 8.28 -15.65 -40.66
N LYS A 174 9.21 -15.64 -41.61
CA LYS A 174 10.30 -14.69 -41.87
C LYS A 174 9.80 -13.25 -42.08
N GLY A 175 10.58 -12.30 -41.57
CA GLY A 175 10.87 -11.02 -42.22
C GLY A 175 9.89 -9.87 -41.98
N SER A 176 10.26 -8.95 -41.08
CA SER A 176 10.35 -7.51 -41.39
C SER A 176 10.95 -6.76 -40.19
N LYS A 177 11.84 -5.80 -40.46
CA LYS A 177 12.23 -4.77 -39.50
C LYS A 177 11.02 -3.86 -39.30
N GLY A 178 10.38 -3.95 -38.13
CA GLY A 178 9.27 -3.09 -37.77
C GLY A 178 9.02 -3.13 -36.26
N LYS A 179 9.19 -1.96 -35.62
CA LYS A 179 8.72 -1.55 -34.29
C LYS A 179 8.71 -2.58 -33.15
N LYS A 180 9.47 -2.28 -32.09
CA LYS A 180 9.18 -2.74 -30.72
C LYS A 180 7.81 -2.19 -30.29
N GLU A 181 6.72 -2.80 -30.73
CA GLU A 181 5.39 -2.53 -30.18
C GLU A 181 5.16 -3.47 -28.98
N GLY A 182 5.13 -2.85 -27.80
CA GLY A 182 4.35 -3.31 -26.65
C GLY A 182 4.96 -4.42 -25.79
N GLY A 183 5.93 -4.09 -24.95
CA GLY A 183 6.08 -4.84 -23.69
C GLY A 183 4.77 -4.72 -22.89
N PHE A 184 4.29 -5.84 -22.34
CA PHE A 184 3.05 -5.95 -21.55
C PHE A 184 3.03 -5.03 -20.31
N LEU A 185 4.19 -4.59 -19.83
CA LEU A 185 4.34 -3.69 -18.69
C LEU A 185 5.25 -2.52 -19.06
N ASP A 186 4.85 -1.31 -18.68
CA ASP A 186 5.75 -0.15 -18.65
C ASP A 186 6.75 -0.34 -17.51
N GLU A 187 7.87 -1.01 -17.78
CA GLU A 187 8.91 -1.31 -16.79
C GLU A 187 9.42 -0.05 -16.08
N ASN A 188 9.58 1.05 -16.82
CA ASN A 188 9.99 2.33 -16.26
C ASN A 188 8.91 2.88 -15.32
N GLY A 189 7.64 2.83 -15.72
CA GLY A 189 6.51 3.23 -14.88
C GLY A 189 6.37 2.40 -13.59
N VAL A 190 6.56 1.08 -13.69
CA VAL A 190 6.54 0.16 -12.54
C VAL A 190 7.69 0.46 -11.58
N MET A 191 8.92 0.59 -12.09
CA MET A 191 10.09 0.94 -11.28
C MET A 191 9.96 2.33 -10.67
N GLY A 192 9.44 3.29 -11.43
CA GLY A 192 9.15 4.63 -10.95
C GLY A 192 8.18 4.62 -9.77
N ARG A 193 7.10 3.84 -9.86
CA ARG A 193 6.15 3.67 -8.76
C ARG A 193 6.78 2.97 -7.55
N LEU A 194 7.61 1.95 -7.77
CA LEU A 194 8.29 1.24 -6.69
C LEU A 194 9.22 2.17 -5.91
N PHE A 195 10.00 3.03 -6.58
CA PHE A 195 10.84 4.02 -5.91
C PHE A 195 10.05 5.01 -5.07
N VAL A 196 8.89 5.47 -5.54
CA VAL A 196 8.01 6.36 -4.77
C VAL A 196 7.46 5.66 -3.53
N LEU A 197 6.99 4.42 -3.67
CA LEU A 197 6.46 3.62 -2.56
C LEU A 197 7.55 3.35 -1.52
N GLU A 198 8.75 2.97 -1.95
CA GLU A 198 9.86 2.68 -1.05
C GLU A 198 10.36 3.93 -0.33
N SER A 199 10.46 5.07 -1.02
CA SER A 199 10.75 6.36 -0.39
C SER A 199 9.68 6.72 0.67
N THR A 200 8.40 6.50 0.37
CA THR A 200 7.31 6.71 1.33
C THR A 200 7.45 5.80 2.56
N ARG A 201 7.79 4.52 2.35
CA ARG A 201 8.00 3.56 3.44
C ARG A 201 9.18 3.97 4.32
N LEU A 202 10.27 4.43 3.73
CA LEU A 202 11.43 4.95 4.46
C LEU A 202 11.07 6.19 5.31
N VAL A 203 10.24 7.10 4.80
CA VAL A 203 9.73 8.24 5.58
C VAL A 203 8.90 7.75 6.78
N LEU A 204 7.94 6.85 6.58
CA LEU A 204 7.15 6.29 7.68
C LEU A 204 8.04 5.56 8.69
N SER A 205 9.04 4.82 8.22
CA SER A 205 9.99 4.10 9.09
C SER A 205 10.85 5.06 9.94
N GLY A 206 11.22 6.21 9.37
CA GLY A 206 11.88 7.31 10.09
C GLY A 206 10.98 7.95 11.13
N ILE A 207 9.71 8.20 10.78
CA ILE A 207 8.69 8.73 11.71
C ILE A 207 8.48 7.78 12.89
N VAL A 208 8.32 6.48 12.65
CA VAL A 208 8.15 5.47 13.72
C VAL A 208 9.32 5.51 14.70
N ARG A 209 10.56 5.56 14.20
CA ARG A 209 11.76 5.65 15.05
C ARG A 209 11.84 6.96 15.82
N MET A 210 11.49 8.08 15.19
CA MET A 210 11.41 9.39 15.83
C MET A 210 10.38 9.37 16.96
N LEU A 211 9.18 8.81 16.72
CA LEU A 211 8.13 8.70 17.73
C LEU A 211 8.54 7.79 18.90
N ALA A 212 9.26 6.69 18.62
CA ALA A 212 9.82 5.84 19.67
C ALA A 212 10.85 6.59 20.53
N ALA A 213 11.73 7.39 19.91
CA ALA A 213 12.68 8.24 20.63
C ALA A 213 11.96 9.27 21.52
N LEU A 214 10.92 9.93 21.00
CA LEU A 214 10.12 10.90 21.74
C LEU A 214 9.33 10.26 22.91
N LYS A 215 8.80 9.04 22.73
CA LYS A 215 8.17 8.26 23.81
C LYS A 215 9.20 7.93 24.89
N LYS A 216 10.39 7.46 24.51
CA LYS A 216 11.49 7.12 25.44
C LYS A 216 12.01 8.32 26.22
N GLN A 217 12.04 9.50 25.61
CA GLN A 217 12.43 10.75 26.28
C GLN A 217 11.31 11.34 27.18
N GLY A 218 10.12 10.73 27.20
CA GLY A 218 8.98 11.21 27.99
C GLY A 218 8.28 12.44 27.42
N ILE A 219 8.63 12.86 26.18
CA ILE A 219 7.96 13.95 25.47
C ILE A 219 6.56 13.51 25.04
N ILE A 220 6.45 12.29 24.48
CA ILE A 220 5.15 11.65 24.26
C ILE A 220 4.82 10.85 25.52
N GLN A 221 3.91 11.39 26.31
CA GLN A 221 3.42 10.76 27.53
C GLN A 221 2.45 9.62 27.17
N PRO A 222 2.47 8.49 27.91
CA PRO A 222 1.42 7.49 27.80
C PRO A 222 0.07 8.12 28.14
N ALA A 223 -1.01 7.67 27.51
CA ALA A 223 -2.33 8.21 27.82
C ALA A 223 -2.68 7.96 29.29
N SER A 224 -3.11 9.02 29.99
CA SER A 224 -3.46 9.01 31.41
C SER A 224 -4.86 8.43 31.64
N SER A 225 -5.10 7.20 31.20
CA SER A 225 -6.38 6.51 31.42
C SER A 225 -6.23 5.44 32.50
N ILE A 226 -7.04 5.54 33.56
CA ILE A 226 -7.18 4.47 34.58
C ILE A 226 -8.04 3.30 34.09
N PHE A 227 -8.79 3.48 32.99
CA PHE A 227 -9.75 2.50 32.49
C PHE A 227 -9.21 1.69 31.30
N ASN A 228 -8.35 2.29 30.47
CA ASN A 228 -7.86 1.67 29.25
C ASN A 228 -6.32 1.58 29.24
N THR A 229 -5.81 0.35 29.16
CA THR A 229 -4.40 0.07 28.88
C THR A 229 -4.04 0.47 27.44
N GLU A 230 -2.74 0.52 27.12
CA GLU A 230 -2.28 0.72 25.72
C GLU A 230 -2.83 -0.40 24.81
N GLU A 231 -2.92 -1.63 25.31
CA GLU A 231 -3.51 -2.77 24.60
C GLU A 231 -5.00 -2.57 24.28
N HIS A 232 -5.81 -2.15 25.26
CA HIS A 232 -7.23 -1.87 25.01
C HIS A 232 -7.41 -0.78 23.96
N ARG A 233 -6.59 0.27 24.00
CA ARG A 233 -6.61 1.31 22.96
C ARG A 233 -6.19 0.77 21.61
N TYR A 234 -5.13 -0.03 21.55
CA TYR A 234 -4.69 -0.69 20.31
C TYR A 234 -5.84 -1.49 19.68
N VAL A 235 -6.50 -2.34 20.46
CA VAL A 235 -7.65 -3.12 19.99
C VAL A 235 -8.79 -2.21 19.52
N GLN A 236 -9.11 -1.13 20.25
CA GLN A 236 -10.14 -0.17 19.81
C GLN A 236 -9.79 0.51 18.47
N ARG A 237 -8.51 0.84 18.23
CA ARG A 237 -8.05 1.46 16.98
C ARG A 237 -8.09 0.48 15.80
N PHE A 238 -7.67 -0.77 16.01
CA PHE A 238 -7.41 -1.72 14.92
C PHE A 238 -8.39 -2.90 14.84
N SER A 239 -9.37 -3.01 15.75
CA SER A 239 -10.36 -4.12 15.81
C SER A 239 -11.03 -4.41 14.48
N HIS A 240 -11.30 -3.39 13.67
CA HIS A 240 -11.93 -3.57 12.37
C HIS A 240 -11.04 -4.20 11.30
N PHE A 241 -9.75 -4.40 11.59
CA PHE A 241 -8.83 -5.18 10.76
C PHE A 241 -8.76 -6.64 11.20
N LEU A 242 -9.11 -7.00 12.44
CA LEU A 242 -8.92 -8.35 12.99
C LEU A 242 -9.66 -9.43 12.21
N ASP A 243 -10.82 -9.10 11.64
CA ASP A 243 -11.64 -10.04 10.85
C ASP A 243 -11.25 -10.08 9.37
N LEU A 244 -10.19 -9.38 8.96
CA LEU A 244 -9.76 -9.32 7.56
C LEU A 244 -8.71 -10.39 7.27
N HIS A 245 -8.77 -10.94 6.06
CA HIS A 245 -7.71 -11.78 5.50
C HIS A 245 -6.61 -10.94 4.82
N THR A 246 -6.97 -9.80 4.22
CA THR A 246 -6.06 -8.89 3.54
C THR A 246 -6.46 -7.43 3.79
N PRO A 247 -5.57 -6.57 4.31
CA PRO A 247 -4.23 -6.90 4.82
C PRO A 247 -4.28 -7.85 6.01
N LEU A 248 -3.20 -8.62 6.24
CA LEU A 248 -3.10 -9.49 7.41
C LEU A 248 -3.22 -8.62 8.67
N PRO A 249 -4.08 -8.98 9.64
CA PRO A 249 -4.23 -8.21 10.86
C PRO A 249 -2.94 -8.29 11.69
N LEU A 250 -2.52 -7.16 12.24
CA LEU A 250 -1.38 -7.10 13.13
C LEU A 250 -1.86 -6.99 14.58
N GLY A 251 -1.31 -7.83 15.45
CA GLY A 251 -1.65 -7.89 16.86
C GLY A 251 -0.86 -6.92 17.72
N TYR A 252 -1.37 -6.68 18.94
CA TYR A 252 -0.69 -5.84 19.92
C TYR A 252 0.70 -6.36 20.30
N GLY A 253 0.87 -7.68 20.42
CA GLY A 253 2.16 -8.31 20.71
C GLY A 253 3.23 -8.02 19.65
N GLU A 254 2.86 -8.00 18.37
CA GLU A 254 3.78 -7.66 17.27
C GLU A 254 4.16 -6.18 17.30
N TYR A 255 3.21 -5.30 17.63
CA TYR A 255 3.48 -3.89 17.82
C TYR A 255 4.47 -3.66 18.98
N VAL A 256 4.23 -4.28 20.14
CA VAL A 256 5.13 -4.17 21.29
C VAL A 256 6.51 -4.70 20.91
N TYR A 257 6.61 -5.91 20.37
CA TYR A 257 7.88 -6.49 19.95
C TYR A 257 8.66 -5.57 18.99
N ALA A 258 7.98 -4.97 18.01
CA ALA A 258 8.62 -4.13 17.01
C ALA A 258 8.94 -2.70 17.48
N THR A 259 8.36 -2.24 18.58
CA THR A 259 8.51 -0.86 19.08
C THR A 259 9.14 -0.77 20.47
N THR A 260 9.33 -1.89 21.16
CA THR A 260 10.16 -1.98 22.37
C THR A 260 11.61 -1.77 21.98
N VAL A 261 12.16 -0.65 22.42
CA VAL A 261 13.51 -0.17 22.07
C VAL A 261 14.34 0.03 23.33
N ASP A 262 14.17 -0.84 24.32
CA ASP A 262 14.81 -0.70 25.64
C ASP A 262 16.33 -0.69 25.54
N GLU A 263 16.88 -1.50 24.63
CA GLU A 263 18.31 -1.64 24.36
C GLU A 263 18.92 -0.46 23.57
N MET A 264 18.10 0.36 22.89
CA MET A 264 18.59 1.49 22.07
C MET A 264 18.50 2.82 22.82
N SER A 265 19.56 3.59 22.88
CA SER A 265 19.53 4.96 23.38
C SER A 265 18.65 5.89 22.51
N VAL A 266 18.21 7.02 23.08
CA VAL A 266 17.47 8.06 22.33
C VAL A 266 18.28 8.56 21.14
N THR A 267 19.61 8.69 21.30
CA THR A 267 20.52 9.11 20.22
C THR A 267 20.56 8.10 19.08
N GLU A 268 20.70 6.80 19.38
CA GLU A 268 20.71 5.74 18.36
C GLU A 268 19.37 5.65 17.60
N LEU A 269 18.25 5.85 18.30
CA LEU A 269 16.93 5.92 17.65
C LEU A 269 16.83 7.12 16.71
N CYS A 270 17.31 8.29 17.15
CA CYS A 270 17.35 9.50 16.32
C CYS A 270 18.28 9.34 15.10
N GLU A 271 19.44 8.70 15.24
CA GLU A 271 20.34 8.39 14.12
C GLU A 271 19.71 7.41 13.14
N SER A 272 19.03 6.37 13.64
CA SER A 272 18.31 5.41 12.82
C SER A 272 17.14 6.06 12.05
N ALA A 273 16.42 6.97 12.70
CA ALA A 273 15.39 7.79 12.06
C ALA A 273 15.97 8.70 10.97
N LYS A 274 17.07 9.40 11.28
CA LYS A 274 17.78 10.28 10.34
C LYS A 274 18.23 9.51 9.10
N LYS A 275 18.85 8.34 9.27
CA LYS A 275 19.29 7.47 8.18
C LYS A 275 18.12 7.05 7.27
N SER A 276 16.94 6.80 7.85
CA SER A 276 15.73 6.48 7.08
C SER A 276 15.29 7.65 6.20
N PHE A 277 15.30 8.89 6.73
CA PHE A 277 15.00 10.09 5.95
C PHE A 277 16.05 10.38 4.86
N GLU A 278 17.34 10.20 5.15
CA GLU A 278 18.42 10.35 4.17
C GLU A 278 18.31 9.32 3.04
N ASN A 279 17.99 8.07 3.37
CA ASN A 279 17.75 7.03 2.37
C ASN A 279 16.54 7.37 1.49
N SER A 280 15.46 7.90 2.07
CA SER A 280 14.31 8.38 1.30
C SER A 280 14.73 9.45 0.28
N LEU A 281 15.46 10.48 0.71
CA LEU A 281 15.99 11.54 -0.17
C LEU A 281 16.93 11.00 -1.25
N ARG A 282 17.72 9.98 -0.94
CA ARG A 282 18.60 9.32 -1.90
C ARG A 282 17.78 8.59 -2.98
N VAL A 283 16.71 7.89 -2.59
CA VAL A 283 15.82 7.20 -3.54
C VAL A 283 15.08 8.19 -4.42
N THR A 284 14.55 9.30 -3.88
CA THR A 284 13.88 10.34 -4.70
C THR A 284 14.86 10.99 -5.69
N SER A 285 16.08 11.29 -5.24
CA SER A 285 17.13 11.86 -6.10
C SER A 285 17.56 10.89 -7.20
N HIS A 286 17.68 9.60 -6.87
CA HIS A 286 17.98 8.56 -7.84
C HIS A 286 16.89 8.47 -8.91
N LEU A 287 15.61 8.43 -8.52
CA LEU A 287 14.48 8.43 -9.45
C LEU A 287 14.49 9.63 -10.39
N LYS A 288 14.75 10.83 -9.86
CA LYS A 288 14.87 12.07 -10.64
C LYS A 288 15.96 11.98 -11.71
N ALA A 289 17.09 11.36 -11.37
CA ALA A 289 18.23 11.21 -12.27
C ALA A 289 18.03 10.10 -13.32
N THR A 290 17.46 8.95 -12.93
CA THR A 290 17.39 7.77 -13.80
C THR A 290 16.10 7.67 -14.61
N LEU A 291 14.97 8.17 -14.09
CA LEU A 291 13.65 8.11 -14.72
C LEU A 291 12.96 9.47 -14.72
N PRO A 292 13.47 10.47 -15.47
CA PRO A 292 12.98 11.85 -15.43
C PRO A 292 11.50 11.98 -15.85
N ALA A 293 11.01 11.13 -16.77
CA ALA A 293 9.60 11.13 -17.17
C ALA A 293 8.67 10.70 -16.01
N GLU A 294 9.03 9.63 -15.29
CA GLU A 294 8.26 9.16 -14.13
C GLU A 294 8.41 10.09 -12.93
N SER A 295 9.57 10.74 -12.78
CA SER A 295 9.76 11.80 -11.80
C SER A 295 8.79 12.96 -12.05
N LYS A 296 8.70 13.45 -13.30
CA LYS A 296 7.75 14.51 -13.66
C LYS A 296 6.31 14.09 -13.42
N LYS A 297 5.98 12.84 -13.74
CA LYS A 297 4.67 12.26 -13.42
C LYS A 297 4.40 12.36 -11.93
N ASN A 298 5.34 12.02 -11.05
CA ASN A 298 5.15 11.98 -9.59
C ASN A 298 5.65 13.22 -8.83
N GLU A 299 5.85 14.35 -9.52
CA GLU A 299 6.54 15.53 -9.00
C GLU A 299 6.02 16.02 -7.65
N LYS A 300 4.69 16.15 -7.49
CA LYS A 300 4.08 16.58 -6.23
C LYS A 300 4.40 15.63 -5.06
N GLU A 301 4.23 14.32 -5.28
CA GLU A 301 4.47 13.30 -4.25
C GLU A 301 5.95 13.29 -3.84
N LEU A 302 6.87 13.41 -4.81
CA LEU A 302 8.30 13.51 -4.55
C LEU A 302 8.68 14.78 -3.79
N HIS A 303 8.09 15.92 -4.16
CA HIS A 303 8.31 17.18 -3.45
C HIS A 303 7.81 17.10 -1.99
N ASP A 304 6.63 16.51 -1.76
CA ASP A 304 6.09 16.30 -0.42
C ASP A 304 7.01 15.37 0.41
N LEU A 305 7.48 14.27 -0.16
CA LEU A 305 8.42 13.34 0.50
C LEU A 305 9.74 14.02 0.88
N GLU A 306 10.30 14.85 0.01
CA GLU A 306 11.53 15.61 0.28
C GLU A 306 11.31 16.65 1.39
N ARG A 307 10.17 17.35 1.35
CA ARG A 307 9.80 18.32 2.38
C ARG A 307 9.66 17.66 3.74
N ILE A 308 8.90 16.57 3.82
CA ILE A 308 8.65 15.83 5.07
C ILE A 308 9.98 15.30 5.62
N SER A 309 10.79 14.65 4.78
CA SER A 309 12.09 14.11 5.21
C SER A 309 13.00 15.19 5.80
N LYS A 310 13.17 16.32 5.10
CA LYS A 310 14.00 17.43 5.57
C LYS A 310 13.48 18.06 6.87
N ARG A 311 12.16 18.25 6.99
CA ARG A 311 11.54 18.79 8.21
C ARG A 311 11.73 17.87 9.41
N ASN A 312 11.53 16.56 9.22
CA ASN A 312 11.71 15.59 10.29
C ASN A 312 13.17 15.48 10.72
N MET A 313 14.13 15.60 9.81
CA MET A 313 15.56 15.66 10.17
C MET A 313 15.90 16.88 11.05
N VAL A 314 15.30 18.04 10.77
CA VAL A 314 15.43 19.22 11.66
C VAL A 314 14.78 18.94 13.02
N GLY A 315 13.59 18.31 13.02
CA GLY A 315 12.93 17.85 14.24
C GLY A 315 13.83 16.95 15.09
N LEU A 316 14.48 15.95 14.48
CA LEU A 316 15.41 15.06 15.17
C LEU A 316 16.60 15.81 15.79
N ALA A 317 17.15 16.82 15.11
CA ALA A 317 18.21 17.65 15.68
C ALA A 317 17.73 18.35 16.96
N LEU A 318 16.49 18.86 16.96
CA LEU A 318 15.90 19.47 18.16
C LEU A 318 15.65 18.45 19.28
N VAL A 319 15.29 17.21 18.95
CA VAL A 319 15.12 16.11 19.92
C VAL A 319 16.45 15.83 20.62
N VAL A 320 17.52 15.65 19.86
CA VAL A 320 18.88 15.39 20.38
C VAL A 320 19.38 16.57 21.23
N MET A 321 19.06 17.81 20.84
CA MET A 321 19.41 19.02 21.61
C MET A 321 18.53 19.25 22.85
N GLY A 322 17.52 18.40 23.10
CA GLY A 322 16.57 18.58 24.22
C GLY A 322 15.66 19.81 24.08
N ARG A 323 15.48 20.33 22.87
CA ARG A 323 14.67 21.54 22.56
C ARG A 323 13.37 21.23 21.82
N PHE A 324 13.05 19.96 21.65
CA PHE A 324 11.82 19.54 20.99
C PHE A 324 10.61 19.72 21.92
N ASN A 325 9.48 20.16 21.36
CA ASN A 325 8.21 20.34 22.07
C ASN A 325 7.08 19.72 21.21
N LEU A 326 6.00 19.26 21.84
CA LEU A 326 4.86 18.61 21.21
C LEU A 326 4.19 19.48 20.13
N GLU A 327 4.22 20.81 20.27
CA GLU A 327 3.73 21.75 19.25
C GLU A 327 4.50 21.64 17.91
N HIS A 328 5.75 21.19 17.95
CA HIS A 328 6.53 20.93 16.73
C HIS A 328 6.09 19.64 16.04
N LEU A 329 5.53 18.67 16.78
CA LEU A 329 5.19 17.35 16.26
C LEU A 329 4.08 17.42 15.20
N THR A 330 3.01 18.18 15.47
CA THR A 330 1.91 18.39 14.51
C THR A 330 2.33 19.11 13.23
N ARG A 331 3.39 19.92 13.29
CA ARG A 331 3.92 20.66 12.13
C ARG A 331 4.92 19.86 11.29
N ILE A 332 5.47 18.78 11.83
CA ILE A 332 6.58 18.03 11.23
C ILE A 332 6.11 16.69 10.65
N LEU A 333 5.08 16.06 11.22
CA LEU A 333 4.56 14.77 10.75
C LEU A 333 3.67 14.87 9.48
N VAL A 334 3.32 16.09 9.04
CA VAL A 334 2.46 16.41 7.87
C VAL A 334 3.22 17.29 6.87
#